data_AF-K0YN92-F1
#
_entry.id   AF-K0YN92-F1
#
_cell.length_a   1.000
_cell.length_b   1.000
_cell.length_c   1.000
_cell.angle_alpha   90.00
_cell.angle_beta   90.00
_cell.angle_gamma   90.00
#
_symmetry.space_group_name_H-M   'P 1'
#
loop_
_entity.id
_entity.type
_entity.pdbx_description
1 polymer ?
#
loop_
_entity_poly.entity_id
_entity_poly.type
_entity_poly.pdbx_seq_one_letter_code
_entity_poly.pdbx_strand_id
1 'polypeptide(L)'
;MATAEQALNVARGELGYSRWTDPQEGTKYGRDYATRHGAYFGASGVPYCAMFVTYVLRQVGMTPPGGDFAYVPSGINAARNLGRLVAKANAQAGDLACFDWDGDGVADHVGFVEHNYGSYYQTIEGNTSSGASGSQSNGGGVYRRTRNLSSVIAVIRPDYTGASASSWELEEDGIWGAHTAKRFRQVFALPTNAGWEPTAVRALQYFLSWALDAYRLKAATGVDRIPVDGFDGPITIGAFQAWWNYSGIPAGHRVPVTKTWDTQTVQAMQIALNHSWAGSKALAVKP
;
A
#
# COMPACT_ATOMS: atom_id res chain seq x y z
N MET A 1 3.46 -14.10 -9.48
CA MET A 1 3.52 -14.08 -8.00
C MET A 1 2.44 -13.11 -7.51
N ALA A 2 2.11 -13.06 -6.23
CA ALA A 2 1.07 -12.16 -5.73
C ALA A 2 1.61 -10.75 -5.41
N THR A 3 0.71 -9.80 -5.19
CA THR A 3 1.02 -8.43 -4.75
C THR A 3 1.16 -8.35 -3.22
N ALA A 4 1.81 -7.29 -2.75
CA ALA A 4 1.91 -6.99 -1.31
C ALA A 4 0.53 -6.83 -0.66
N GLU A 5 -0.41 -6.19 -1.36
CA GLU A 5 -1.76 -5.94 -0.85
C GLU A 5 -2.58 -7.22 -0.72
N GLN A 6 -2.42 -8.18 -1.64
CA GLN A 6 -3.04 -9.49 -1.51
C GLN A 6 -2.56 -10.21 -0.24
N ALA A 7 -1.26 -10.17 0.05
CA ALA A 7 -0.72 -10.74 1.29
C ALA A 7 -1.23 -9.99 2.53
N LEU A 8 -1.28 -8.66 2.50
CA LEU A 8 -1.82 -7.87 3.60
C LEU A 8 -3.32 -8.12 3.83
N ASN A 9 -4.10 -8.34 2.78
CA ASN A 9 -5.52 -8.70 2.93
C ASN A 9 -5.71 -10.04 3.63
N VAL A 10 -4.88 -11.03 3.32
CA VAL A 10 -4.84 -12.28 4.09
C VAL A 10 -4.47 -12.00 5.54
N ALA A 11 -3.39 -11.26 5.80
CA ALA A 11 -2.96 -10.93 7.16
C ALA A 11 -4.04 -10.18 7.96
N ARG A 12 -4.77 -9.25 7.33
CA ARG A 12 -5.89 -8.51 7.94
C ARG A 12 -7.06 -9.45 8.28
N GLY A 13 -7.34 -10.43 7.44
CA GLY A 13 -8.36 -11.45 7.70
C GLY A 13 -8.06 -12.31 8.93
N GLU A 14 -6.80 -12.33 9.38
CA GLU A 14 -6.36 -13.08 10.55
C GLU A 14 -6.41 -12.27 11.86
N LEU A 15 -6.71 -10.98 11.80
CA LEU A 15 -6.79 -10.12 12.98
C LEU A 15 -7.84 -10.64 13.98
N GLY A 16 -7.44 -10.75 15.25
CA GLY A 16 -8.28 -11.29 16.30
C GLY A 16 -8.18 -12.80 16.50
N TYR A 17 -7.43 -13.52 15.64
CA TYR A 17 -7.07 -14.91 15.93
C TYR A 17 -6.32 -15.00 17.27
N SER A 18 -6.65 -16.03 18.06
CA SER A 18 -6.00 -16.33 19.34
C SER A 18 -5.80 -17.84 19.49
N ARG A 19 -4.59 -18.26 19.87
CA ARG A 19 -4.28 -19.67 20.13
C ARG A 19 -5.12 -20.26 21.28
N TRP A 20 -5.66 -19.40 22.15
CA TRP A 20 -6.49 -19.82 23.29
C TRP A 20 -7.92 -20.16 22.90
N THR A 21 -8.36 -19.72 21.72
CA THR A 21 -9.70 -19.98 21.19
C THR A 21 -9.66 -20.89 19.96
N ASP A 22 -8.48 -21.35 19.54
CA ASP A 22 -8.34 -22.36 18.50
C ASP A 22 -8.79 -23.72 19.08
N PRO A 23 -9.79 -24.39 18.52
CA PRO A 23 -10.32 -25.63 19.08
C PRO A 23 -9.40 -26.84 18.86
N GLN A 24 -8.36 -26.70 18.03
CA GLN A 24 -7.40 -27.75 17.73
C GLN A 24 -6.06 -27.46 18.42
N GLU A 25 -5.29 -28.52 18.71
CA GLU A 25 -3.96 -28.40 19.29
C GLU A 25 -3.05 -27.46 18.48
N GLY A 26 -2.24 -26.67 19.18
CA GLY A 26 -1.33 -25.71 18.56
C GLY A 26 -2.06 -24.54 17.91
N THR A 27 -1.49 -24.05 16.81
CA THR A 27 -2.11 -22.99 16.03
C THR A 27 -2.35 -23.45 14.61
N LYS A 28 -3.37 -22.92 13.92
CA LYS A 28 -3.57 -23.23 12.50
C LYS A 28 -2.34 -22.94 11.64
N TYR A 29 -1.54 -21.93 11.99
CA TYR A 29 -0.28 -21.61 11.31
C TYR A 29 0.79 -22.68 11.56
N GLY A 30 0.93 -23.11 12.82
CA GLY A 30 1.84 -24.19 13.20
C GLY A 30 1.45 -25.53 12.56
N ARG A 31 0.15 -25.85 12.53
CA ARG A 31 -0.38 -27.05 11.86
C ARG A 31 -0.12 -27.02 10.35
N ASP A 32 -0.38 -25.90 9.68
CA ASP A 32 -0.06 -25.73 8.25
C ASP A 32 1.44 -25.90 7.98
N TYR A 33 2.30 -25.30 8.82
CA TYR A 33 3.75 -25.43 8.71
C TYR A 33 4.21 -26.89 8.93
N ALA A 34 3.64 -27.58 9.91
CA ALA A 34 3.95 -28.95 10.26
C ALA A 34 3.71 -29.94 9.11
N THR A 35 2.77 -29.66 8.20
CA THR A 35 2.52 -30.50 7.01
C THR A 35 3.75 -30.63 6.09
N ARG A 36 4.68 -29.68 6.17
CA ARG A 36 5.87 -29.59 5.32
C ARG A 36 7.18 -29.76 6.08
N HIS A 37 7.17 -29.51 7.40
CA HIS A 37 8.39 -29.39 8.21
C HIS A 37 8.41 -30.26 9.47
N GLY A 38 7.37 -31.05 9.70
CA GLY A 38 7.31 -32.04 10.79
C GLY A 38 6.35 -31.66 11.92
N ALA A 39 5.82 -32.68 12.61
CA ALA A 39 4.69 -32.57 13.53
C ALA A 39 4.93 -31.62 14.73
N TYR A 40 6.18 -31.44 15.15
CA TYR A 40 6.53 -30.57 16.29
C TYR A 40 5.96 -29.16 16.15
N PHE A 41 5.98 -28.58 14.95
CA PHE A 41 5.49 -27.22 14.71
C PHE A 41 3.98 -27.04 14.94
N GLY A 42 3.22 -28.15 14.92
CA GLY A 42 1.78 -28.16 15.19
C GLY A 42 1.42 -28.29 16.66
N ALA A 43 2.39 -28.47 17.56
CA ALA A 43 2.14 -28.65 18.98
C ALA A 43 1.77 -27.33 19.70
N SER A 44 1.12 -27.44 20.85
CA SER A 44 0.81 -26.29 21.70
C SER A 44 2.06 -25.63 22.28
N GLY A 45 2.03 -24.30 22.41
CA GLY A 45 3.12 -23.52 22.99
C GLY A 45 4.27 -23.17 22.05
N VAL A 46 4.31 -23.71 20.83
CA VAL A 46 5.32 -23.38 19.82
C VAL A 46 5.14 -21.93 19.35
N PRO A 47 6.18 -21.07 19.42
CA PRO A 47 6.12 -19.70 18.91
C PRO A 47 5.89 -19.69 17.40
N TYR A 48 4.97 -18.84 16.92
CA TYR A 48 4.46 -18.95 15.55
C TYR A 48 4.54 -17.66 14.71
N CYS A 49 5.25 -16.62 15.14
CA CYS A 49 5.36 -15.35 14.39
C CYS A 49 5.86 -15.54 12.94
N ALA A 50 6.94 -16.32 12.77
CA ALA A 50 7.50 -16.65 11.46
C ALA A 50 6.61 -17.63 10.65
N MET A 51 5.96 -18.57 11.34
CA MET A 51 5.02 -19.50 10.71
C MET A 51 3.76 -18.76 10.22
N PHE A 52 3.30 -17.73 10.92
CA PHE A 52 2.24 -16.83 10.47
C PHE A 52 2.63 -16.12 9.17
N VAL A 53 3.84 -15.55 9.08
CA VAL A 53 4.35 -14.94 7.85
C VAL A 53 4.38 -15.95 6.70
N THR A 54 4.90 -17.15 6.97
CA THR A 54 4.92 -18.25 5.99
C THR A 54 3.50 -18.58 5.52
N TYR A 55 2.56 -18.77 6.44
CA TYR A 55 1.17 -19.07 6.12
C TYR A 55 0.55 -17.99 5.22
N VAL A 56 0.65 -16.72 5.61
CA VAL A 56 0.09 -15.58 4.86
C VAL A 56 0.61 -15.53 3.42
N LEU A 57 1.92 -15.65 3.23
CA LEU A 57 2.51 -15.64 1.89
C LEU A 57 2.05 -16.84 1.07
N ARG A 58 1.90 -18.02 1.68
CA ARG A 58 1.44 -19.22 0.98
C ARG A 58 -0.01 -19.16 0.56
N GLN A 59 -0.88 -18.47 1.31
CA GLN A 59 -2.27 -18.24 0.89
C GLN A 59 -2.37 -17.48 -0.44
N VAL A 60 -1.34 -16.68 -0.76
CA VAL A 60 -1.26 -15.94 -2.03
C VAL A 60 -0.29 -16.59 -3.03
N GLY A 61 0.02 -17.88 -2.85
CA GLY A 61 0.87 -18.64 -3.76
C GLY A 61 2.35 -18.22 -3.73
N MET A 62 2.80 -17.63 -2.63
CA MET A 62 4.18 -17.18 -2.44
C MET A 62 4.87 -17.91 -1.28
N THR A 63 6.19 -17.79 -1.23
CA THR A 63 7.01 -18.17 -0.07
C THR A 63 7.88 -17.00 0.35
N PRO A 64 8.28 -16.92 1.64
CA PRO A 64 9.28 -15.95 2.07
C PRO A 64 10.61 -16.09 1.29
N PRO A 65 11.45 -15.04 1.22
CA PRO A 65 12.78 -15.15 0.63
C PRO A 65 13.59 -16.26 1.31
N GLY A 66 14.03 -17.25 0.53
CA GLY A 66 14.75 -18.42 1.05
C GLY A 66 13.86 -19.58 1.49
N GLY A 67 12.55 -19.47 1.30
CA GLY A 67 11.58 -20.51 1.63
C GLY A 67 10.88 -20.28 2.97
N ASP A 68 10.14 -21.30 3.39
CA ASP A 68 9.44 -21.30 4.67
C ASP A 68 10.44 -21.15 5.84
N PHE A 69 10.05 -20.42 6.89
CA PHE A 69 10.87 -20.31 8.08
C PHE A 69 10.03 -20.26 9.36
N ALA A 70 10.60 -20.81 10.44
CA ALA A 70 10.04 -20.74 11.79
C ALA A 70 10.97 -19.99 12.78
N TYR A 71 12.17 -19.61 12.34
CA TYR A 71 13.17 -18.89 13.13
C TYR A 71 13.61 -17.62 12.40
N VAL A 72 13.41 -16.45 13.04
CA VAL A 72 13.57 -15.14 12.39
C VAL A 72 15.00 -14.89 11.89
N PRO A 73 16.07 -15.19 12.65
CA PRO A 73 17.44 -15.02 12.16
C PRO A 73 17.75 -15.83 10.90
N SER A 74 17.20 -17.05 10.76
CA SER A 74 17.33 -17.81 9.52
C SER A 74 16.66 -17.11 8.33
N GLY A 75 15.47 -16.53 8.53
CA GLY A 75 14.80 -15.73 7.51
C GLY A 75 15.59 -14.48 7.10
N ILE A 76 16.17 -13.76 8.07
CA ILE A 76 17.03 -12.60 7.80
C ILE A 76 18.28 -13.02 7.01
N ASN A 77 18.93 -14.12 7.41
CA ASN A 77 20.13 -14.61 6.73
C ASN A 77 19.84 -15.01 5.29
N ALA A 78 18.72 -15.71 5.05
CA ALA A 78 18.32 -16.10 3.70
C ALA A 78 17.98 -14.86 2.84
N ALA A 79 17.24 -13.91 3.38
CA ALA A 79 16.93 -12.65 2.71
C ALA A 79 18.21 -11.84 2.38
N ARG A 80 19.19 -11.81 3.29
CA ARG A 80 20.50 -11.17 3.05
C ARG A 80 21.23 -11.80 1.89
N ASN A 81 21.32 -13.13 1.86
CA ASN A 81 22.00 -13.87 0.80
C ASN A 81 21.33 -13.67 -0.58
N LEU A 82 20.04 -13.37 -0.59
CA LEU A 82 19.25 -13.09 -1.80
C LEU A 82 19.18 -11.59 -2.14
N GLY A 83 19.85 -10.71 -1.39
CA GLY A 83 19.81 -9.26 -1.62
C GLY A 83 18.44 -8.62 -1.36
N ARG A 84 17.62 -9.21 -0.48
CA ARG A 84 16.24 -8.80 -0.18
C ARG A 84 16.08 -8.03 1.14
N LEU A 85 17.18 -7.61 1.76
CA LEU A 85 17.12 -6.67 2.88
C LEU A 85 16.99 -5.24 2.37
N VAL A 86 16.13 -4.46 3.01
CA VAL A 86 15.92 -3.04 2.69
C VAL A 86 16.19 -2.18 3.93
N ALA A 87 16.57 -0.92 3.70
CA ALA A 87 16.76 0.03 4.80
C ALA A 87 15.44 0.26 5.54
N LYS A 88 15.50 0.38 6.88
CA LYS A 88 14.33 0.61 7.73
C LYS A 88 13.50 1.82 7.26
N ALA A 89 14.15 2.92 6.88
CA ALA A 89 13.46 4.11 6.38
C ALA A 89 12.65 3.85 5.09
N ASN A 90 13.03 2.83 4.32
CA ASN A 90 12.46 2.48 3.02
C ASN A 90 11.50 1.28 3.08
N ALA A 91 11.11 0.83 4.28
CA ALA A 91 10.10 -0.20 4.43
C ALA A 91 8.78 0.22 3.77
N GLN A 92 8.17 -0.72 3.07
CA GLN A 92 6.91 -0.56 2.35
C GLN A 92 5.85 -1.52 2.90
N ALA A 93 4.58 -1.26 2.56
CA ALA A 93 3.50 -2.18 2.84
C ALA A 93 3.81 -3.58 2.26
N GLY A 94 3.65 -4.62 3.08
CA GLY A 94 3.94 -6.01 2.75
C GLY A 94 5.38 -6.46 3.03
N ASP A 95 6.31 -5.55 3.32
CA ASP A 95 7.63 -5.93 3.83
C ASP A 95 7.50 -6.60 5.20
N LEU A 96 8.48 -7.42 5.59
CA LEU A 96 8.53 -8.06 6.89
C LEU A 96 9.47 -7.24 7.78
N ALA A 97 8.95 -6.67 8.87
CA ALA A 97 9.77 -6.06 9.90
C ALA A 97 10.19 -7.14 10.90
N CYS A 98 11.50 -7.30 11.08
CA CYS A 98 12.09 -8.16 12.10
C CYS A 98 12.52 -7.31 13.29
N PHE A 99 12.30 -7.81 14.50
CA PHE A 99 12.48 -7.05 15.72
C PHE A 99 13.45 -7.73 16.67
N ASP A 100 14.16 -6.90 17.41
CA ASP A 100 15.04 -7.24 18.51
C ASP A 100 14.52 -6.44 19.73
N TRP A 101 13.95 -7.15 20.70
CA TRP A 101 13.23 -6.53 21.80
C TRP A 101 14.13 -6.12 22.96
N ASP A 102 15.20 -6.88 23.19
CA ASP A 102 16.14 -6.64 24.28
C ASP A 102 17.45 -5.97 23.84
N GLY A 103 17.64 -5.82 22.52
CA GLY A 103 18.78 -5.12 21.93
C GLY A 103 20.05 -5.95 21.88
N ASP A 104 19.95 -7.29 21.93
CA ASP A 104 21.10 -8.19 21.95
C ASP A 104 21.71 -8.46 20.55
N GLY A 105 21.08 -7.92 19.50
CA GLY A 105 21.49 -8.11 18.10
C GLY A 105 20.90 -9.34 17.43
N VAL A 106 20.04 -10.09 18.11
CA VAL A 106 19.34 -11.27 17.59
C VAL A 106 17.86 -10.94 17.42
N ALA A 107 17.27 -11.35 16.30
CA ALA A 107 15.86 -11.08 16.04
C ALA A 107 14.95 -12.06 16.80
N ASP A 108 14.05 -11.51 17.62
CA ASP A 108 13.04 -12.23 18.41
C ASP A 108 11.73 -12.46 17.66
N HIS A 109 11.38 -11.54 16.77
CA HIS A 109 10.03 -11.46 16.23
C HIS A 109 9.98 -10.92 14.81
N VAL A 110 8.87 -11.19 14.13
CA VAL A 110 8.62 -10.72 12.77
C VAL A 110 7.14 -10.48 12.55
N GLY A 111 6.81 -9.48 11.74
CA GLY A 111 5.46 -9.29 11.21
C GLY A 111 5.44 -8.45 9.95
N PHE A 112 4.26 -8.34 9.33
CA PHE A 112 4.09 -7.56 8.11
C PHE A 112 4.01 -6.08 8.45
N VAL A 113 4.76 -5.25 7.73
CA VAL A 113 4.56 -3.80 7.68
C VAL A 113 3.26 -3.54 6.92
N GLU A 114 2.27 -2.98 7.61
CA GLU A 114 1.05 -2.50 6.97
C GLU A 114 1.20 -1.03 6.54
N HIS A 115 1.91 -0.22 7.35
CA HIS A 115 2.24 1.16 7.01
C HIS A 115 3.55 1.61 7.66
N ASN A 116 4.31 2.47 6.97
CA ASN A 116 5.52 3.09 7.48
C ASN A 116 5.31 4.60 7.66
N TYR A 117 5.29 5.07 8.91
CA TYR A 117 5.10 6.48 9.28
C TYR A 117 6.44 7.23 9.46
N GLY A 118 7.57 6.62 9.10
CA GLY A 118 8.90 7.18 9.25
C GLY A 118 9.51 6.92 10.63
N SER A 119 8.86 7.35 11.71
CA SER A 119 9.35 7.14 13.08
C SER A 119 8.87 5.83 13.73
N TYR A 120 7.83 5.22 13.17
CA TYR A 120 7.28 3.94 13.61
C TYR A 120 6.59 3.24 12.44
N TYR A 121 6.35 1.94 12.61
CA TYR A 121 5.52 1.14 11.72
C TYR A 121 4.19 0.81 12.36
N GLN A 122 3.14 0.75 11.54
CA GLN A 122 1.98 -0.07 11.82
C GLN A 122 2.20 -1.44 11.18
N THR A 123 1.95 -2.49 11.95
CA THR A 123 2.24 -3.88 11.55
C THR A 123 1.07 -4.80 11.83
N ILE A 124 1.04 -5.94 11.14
CA ILE A 124 0.17 -7.08 11.47
C ILE A 124 1.08 -8.25 11.83
N GLU A 125 0.94 -8.73 13.05
CA GLU A 125 1.88 -9.67 13.67
C GLU A 125 1.11 -10.83 14.27
N GLY A 126 1.59 -12.06 14.02
CA GLY A 126 1.14 -13.25 14.73
C GLY A 126 1.99 -13.51 15.96
N ASN A 127 1.40 -14.13 16.98
CA ASN A 127 2.05 -14.48 18.24
C ASN A 127 2.46 -13.28 19.10
N THR A 128 1.71 -12.17 19.05
CA THR A 128 1.90 -11.00 19.92
C THR A 128 0.72 -10.82 20.86
N SER A 129 0.87 -9.96 21.87
CA SER A 129 -0.21 -9.43 22.68
C SER A 129 -0.95 -8.28 21.97
N SER A 130 -2.22 -8.08 22.32
CA SER A 130 -3.07 -7.01 21.78
C SER A 130 -2.61 -5.60 22.19
N GLY A 131 -1.95 -5.49 23.34
CA GLY A 131 -1.44 -4.25 23.93
C GLY A 131 0.07 -4.28 24.20
N ALA A 132 0.56 -3.22 24.84
CA ALA A 132 1.96 -3.13 25.28
C ALA A 132 2.30 -4.12 26.42
N SER A 133 1.28 -4.58 27.15
CA SER A 133 1.43 -5.58 28.21
C SER A 133 1.49 -7.01 27.67
N GLY A 134 2.21 -7.88 28.38
CA GLY A 134 2.42 -9.27 27.99
C GLY A 134 3.45 -9.44 26.87
N SER A 135 3.68 -10.69 26.48
CA SER A 135 4.76 -11.03 25.56
C SER A 135 4.52 -10.51 24.13
N GLN A 136 5.50 -9.77 23.60
CA GLN A 136 5.47 -9.26 22.24
C GLN A 136 6.01 -10.26 21.20
N SER A 137 6.58 -11.39 21.65
CA SER A 137 7.06 -12.49 20.80
C SER A 137 6.31 -13.81 21.02
N ASN A 138 5.49 -13.90 22.08
CA ASN A 138 4.72 -15.10 22.44
C ASN A 138 3.37 -14.79 23.11
N GLY A 139 2.72 -13.69 22.72
CA GLY A 139 1.43 -13.26 23.30
C GLY A 139 0.23 -14.07 22.82
N GLY A 140 0.40 -14.92 21.81
CA GLY A 140 -0.58 -15.93 21.43
C GLY A 140 -1.70 -15.47 20.50
N GLY A 141 -1.76 -14.20 20.08
CA GLY A 141 -2.76 -13.74 19.11
C GLY A 141 -2.18 -13.03 17.88
N VAL A 142 -3.06 -12.74 16.92
CA VAL A 142 -2.76 -11.92 15.73
C VAL A 142 -3.37 -10.54 15.92
N TYR A 143 -2.53 -9.52 15.92
CA TYR A 143 -2.95 -8.16 16.20
C TYR A 143 -2.25 -7.15 15.31
N ARG A 144 -2.95 -6.04 15.09
CA ARG A 144 -2.37 -4.83 14.53
C ARG A 144 -1.58 -4.11 15.62
N ARG A 145 -0.31 -3.78 15.37
CA ARG A 145 0.60 -3.19 16.36
C ARG A 145 1.25 -1.92 15.82
N THR A 146 1.70 -1.10 16.76
CA THR A 146 2.53 0.08 16.49
C THR A 146 3.91 -0.20 17.05
N ARG A 147 4.95 -0.18 16.21
CA ARG A 147 6.32 -0.54 16.58
C ARG A 147 7.28 0.59 16.27
N ASN A 148 8.06 1.00 17.27
CA ASN A 148 9.09 2.02 17.07
C ASN A 148 10.18 1.48 16.13
N LEU A 149 10.70 2.36 15.27
CA LEU A 149 11.81 2.02 14.36
C LEU A 149 13.06 1.54 15.10
N SER A 150 13.25 1.98 16.35
CA SER A 150 14.39 1.58 17.19
C SER A 150 14.42 0.08 17.50
N SER A 151 13.27 -0.58 17.58
CA SER A 151 13.17 -2.01 17.86
C SER A 151 13.28 -2.89 16.61
N VAL A 152 13.26 -2.29 15.42
CA VAL A 152 13.39 -3.01 14.15
C VAL A 152 14.87 -3.30 13.93
N ILE A 153 15.28 -4.55 13.78
CA ILE A 153 16.67 -4.92 13.48
C ILE A 153 16.91 -5.13 11.98
N ALA A 154 15.90 -5.62 11.25
CA ALA A 154 15.97 -5.83 9.80
C ALA A 154 14.60 -5.66 9.14
N VAL A 155 14.61 -5.37 7.84
CA VAL A 155 13.41 -5.37 7.00
C VAL A 155 13.67 -6.25 5.79
N ILE A 156 12.83 -7.27 5.59
CA ILE A 156 12.89 -8.22 4.49
C ILE A 156 11.81 -7.86 3.48
N ARG A 157 12.14 -7.79 2.19
CA ARG A 157 11.17 -7.60 1.11
C ARG A 157 10.88 -8.93 0.41
N PRO A 158 9.69 -9.54 0.61
CA PRO A 158 9.26 -10.68 -0.19
C PRO A 158 9.23 -10.37 -1.68
N ASP A 159 9.34 -11.40 -2.51
CA ASP A 159 9.38 -11.26 -3.96
C ASP A 159 7.97 -11.10 -4.55
N TYR A 160 7.28 -10.02 -4.19
CA TYR A 160 5.96 -9.74 -4.74
C TYR A 160 6.07 -9.49 -6.25
N THR A 161 5.14 -10.04 -7.01
CA THR A 161 4.94 -9.61 -8.40
C THR A 161 4.15 -8.33 -8.31
N GLY A 162 4.82 -7.23 -8.65
CA GLY A 162 4.40 -5.90 -8.22
C GLY A 162 5.18 -5.39 -7.00
N ALA A 163 6.36 -5.95 -6.69
CA ALA A 163 7.37 -5.30 -5.84
C ALA A 163 7.96 -4.06 -6.54
N SER A 164 7.09 -3.07 -6.68
CA SER A 164 7.38 -1.67 -6.58
C SER A 164 6.14 -1.08 -5.95
N ALA A 165 6.06 -1.02 -4.62
CA ALA A 165 5.25 0.02 -3.97
C ALA A 165 6.10 1.29 -3.78
N SER A 166 6.97 1.53 -4.77
CA SER A 166 7.16 2.82 -5.43
C SER A 166 6.65 2.75 -6.87
N SER A 167 5.56 2.03 -7.12
CA SER A 167 4.81 2.22 -8.37
C SER A 167 4.07 3.53 -8.20
N TRP A 168 4.39 4.46 -9.08
CA TRP A 168 3.61 5.67 -9.26
C TRP A 168 2.25 5.36 -9.92
N GLU A 169 2.02 4.10 -10.32
CA GLU A 169 0.79 3.61 -10.91
C GLU A 169 -0.27 3.40 -9.82
N LEU A 170 -1.42 3.99 -10.05
CA LEU A 170 -2.64 3.97 -9.26
C LEU A 170 -3.51 2.81 -9.71
N GLU A 171 -4.23 2.23 -8.75
CA GLU A 171 -5.43 1.45 -9.06
C GLU A 171 -6.52 2.41 -9.57
N GLU A 172 -7.20 2.02 -10.64
CA GLU A 172 -8.26 2.81 -11.29
C GLU A 172 -9.62 2.49 -10.66
N ASP A 173 -9.68 2.59 -9.33
CA ASP A 173 -10.82 2.20 -8.50
C ASP A 173 -11.94 3.26 -8.46
N GLY A 174 -11.68 4.47 -8.97
CA GLY A 174 -12.62 5.58 -8.94
C GLY A 174 -12.84 6.18 -7.56
N ILE A 175 -11.94 5.92 -6.61
CA ILE A 175 -11.95 6.47 -5.26
C ILE A 175 -10.83 7.49 -5.13
N TRP A 176 -11.20 8.73 -4.78
CA TRP A 176 -10.19 9.77 -4.53
C TRP A 176 -9.52 9.56 -3.17
N GLY A 177 -8.53 8.68 -3.13
CA GLY A 177 -7.79 8.31 -1.92
C GLY A 177 -6.43 9.01 -1.76
N ALA A 178 -5.73 8.67 -0.67
CA ALA A 178 -4.40 9.20 -0.37
C ALA A 178 -3.37 8.92 -1.47
N HIS A 179 -3.51 7.79 -2.18
CA HIS A 179 -2.61 7.41 -3.28
C HIS A 179 -2.81 8.30 -4.51
N THR A 180 -4.06 8.52 -4.93
CA THR A 180 -4.42 9.45 -6.00
C THR A 180 -3.90 10.86 -5.70
N ALA A 181 -4.12 11.36 -4.48
CA ALA A 181 -3.62 12.66 -4.06
C ALA A 181 -2.08 12.74 -4.04
N LYS A 182 -1.40 11.67 -3.59
CA LYS A 182 0.08 11.58 -3.61
C LYS A 182 0.61 11.62 -5.03
N ARG A 183 0.03 10.82 -5.93
CA ARG A 183 0.45 10.76 -7.33
C ARG A 183 0.18 12.07 -8.07
N PHE A 184 -0.96 12.71 -7.82
CA PHE A 184 -1.25 14.05 -8.33
C PHE A 184 -0.14 15.05 -7.95
N ARG A 185 0.25 15.09 -6.68
CA ARG A 185 1.36 15.97 -6.22
C ARG A 185 2.67 15.66 -6.94
N GLN A 186 2.98 14.39 -7.19
CA GLN A 186 4.18 13.99 -7.93
C GLN A 186 4.14 14.49 -9.39
N VAL A 187 3.03 14.28 -10.11
CA VAL A 187 2.86 14.73 -11.50
C VAL A 187 2.96 16.25 -11.61
N PHE A 188 2.32 16.97 -10.68
CA PHE A 188 2.29 18.43 -10.68
C PHE A 188 3.47 19.11 -9.95
N ALA A 189 4.49 18.34 -9.54
CA ALA A 189 5.65 18.84 -8.80
C ALA A 189 5.28 19.67 -7.54
N LEU A 190 4.25 19.24 -6.81
CA LEU A 190 3.77 19.93 -5.62
C LEU A 190 4.49 19.41 -4.36
N PRO A 191 4.61 20.24 -3.31
CA PRO A 191 5.06 19.79 -2.00
C PRO A 191 4.24 18.58 -1.49
N THR A 192 4.88 17.64 -0.80
CA THR A 192 4.24 16.40 -0.32
C THR A 192 3.07 16.66 0.63
N ASN A 193 3.11 17.77 1.37
CA ASN A 193 2.08 18.23 2.30
C ASN A 193 1.05 19.20 1.67
N ALA A 194 1.12 19.48 0.36
CA ALA A 194 0.19 20.40 -0.29
C ALA A 194 -1.26 19.89 -0.16
N GLY A 195 -2.16 20.75 0.34
CA GLY A 195 -3.59 20.49 0.34
C GLY A 195 -4.17 20.44 -1.07
N TRP A 196 -5.36 19.84 -1.21
CA TRP A 196 -6.09 19.83 -2.48
C TRP A 196 -6.46 21.27 -2.89
N GLU A 197 -7.28 21.93 -2.09
CA GLU A 197 -7.52 23.37 -2.21
C GLU A 197 -6.55 24.18 -1.32
N PRO A 198 -6.09 25.35 -1.78
CA PRO A 198 -6.18 25.86 -3.15
C PRO A 198 -5.04 25.35 -4.06
N THR A 199 -3.98 24.77 -3.48
CA THR A 199 -2.69 24.60 -4.16
C THR A 199 -2.73 23.60 -5.31
N ALA A 200 -3.27 22.39 -5.09
CA ALA A 200 -3.32 21.36 -6.12
C ALA A 200 -4.34 21.72 -7.22
N VAL A 201 -5.48 22.30 -6.82
CA VAL A 201 -6.51 22.77 -7.75
C VAL A 201 -5.98 23.88 -8.66
N ARG A 202 -5.20 24.84 -8.16
CA ARG A 202 -4.56 25.86 -9.03
C ARG A 202 -3.64 25.22 -10.07
N ALA A 203 -2.91 24.18 -9.71
CA ALA A 203 -2.05 23.47 -10.65
C ALA A 203 -2.86 22.78 -11.75
N LEU A 204 -3.98 22.13 -11.38
CA LEU A 204 -4.92 21.54 -12.35
C LEU A 204 -5.55 22.60 -13.27
N GLN A 205 -6.08 23.68 -12.69
CA GLN A 205 -6.69 24.78 -13.42
C GLN A 205 -5.70 25.43 -14.39
N TYR A 206 -4.44 25.61 -13.97
CA TYR A 206 -3.40 26.15 -14.83
C TYR A 206 -3.13 25.23 -16.02
N PHE A 207 -2.99 23.91 -15.80
CA PHE A 207 -2.88 22.93 -16.89
C PHE A 207 -4.08 23.01 -17.86
N LEU A 208 -5.30 22.93 -17.33
CA LEU A 208 -6.52 22.94 -18.15
C LEU A 208 -6.69 24.23 -18.95
N SER A 209 -6.17 25.37 -18.46
CA SER A 209 -6.30 26.68 -19.11
C SER A 209 -5.64 26.74 -20.50
N TRP A 210 -4.67 25.88 -20.78
CA TRP A 210 -4.04 25.76 -22.10
C TRP A 210 -4.24 24.39 -22.74
N ALA A 211 -4.59 23.35 -21.98
CA ALA A 211 -4.85 22.01 -22.50
C ALA A 211 -6.24 21.86 -23.15
N LEU A 212 -7.19 22.76 -22.85
CA LEU A 212 -8.54 22.77 -23.42
C LEU A 212 -8.82 24.10 -24.12
N ASP A 213 -9.31 24.07 -25.36
CA ASP A 213 -9.69 25.29 -26.06
C ASP A 213 -10.99 25.90 -25.51
N ALA A 214 -11.14 27.22 -25.73
CA ALA A 214 -12.25 28.00 -25.20
C ALA A 214 -13.64 27.54 -25.69
N TYR A 215 -13.76 26.96 -26.89
CA TYR A 215 -15.05 26.49 -27.40
C TYR A 215 -15.52 25.25 -26.64
N ARG A 216 -14.63 24.28 -26.45
CA ARG A 216 -14.93 23.05 -25.68
C ARG A 216 -15.15 23.36 -24.20
N LEU A 217 -14.37 24.29 -23.65
CA LEU A 217 -14.59 24.76 -22.28
C LEU A 217 -15.97 25.41 -22.12
N LYS A 218 -16.35 26.32 -23.03
CA LYS A 218 -17.65 27.00 -22.98
C LYS A 218 -18.81 26.03 -23.14
N ALA A 219 -18.69 25.05 -24.02
CA ALA A 219 -19.70 23.99 -24.18
C ALA A 219 -19.89 23.17 -22.90
N ALA A 220 -18.81 22.86 -22.20
CA ALA A 220 -18.86 22.06 -20.97
C ALA A 220 -19.28 22.87 -19.74
N THR A 221 -18.79 24.09 -19.59
CA THR A 221 -18.83 24.84 -18.32
C THR A 221 -19.70 26.09 -18.37
N GLY A 222 -19.95 26.64 -19.56
CA GLY A 222 -20.63 27.93 -19.75
C GLY A 222 -19.70 29.14 -19.77
N VAL A 223 -18.41 28.97 -19.47
CA VAL A 223 -17.39 30.04 -19.48
C VAL A 223 -16.34 29.78 -20.55
N ASP A 224 -15.71 30.84 -21.08
CA ASP A 224 -14.65 30.74 -22.10
C ASP A 224 -13.23 30.79 -21.50
N ARG A 225 -13.12 30.88 -20.17
CA ARG A 225 -11.87 30.87 -19.43
C ARG A 225 -12.00 30.16 -18.08
N ILE A 226 -10.99 29.35 -17.73
CA ILE A 226 -10.88 28.73 -16.41
C ILE A 226 -10.29 29.74 -15.42
N PRO A 227 -10.97 30.04 -14.29
CA PRO A 227 -10.35 30.81 -13.21
C PRO A 227 -9.29 29.96 -12.52
N VAL A 228 -8.09 30.52 -12.28
CA VAL A 228 -7.02 29.86 -11.51
C VAL A 228 -7.10 30.33 -10.05
N ASP A 229 -8.25 30.11 -9.43
CA ASP A 229 -8.58 30.56 -8.07
C ASP A 229 -8.21 29.54 -6.98
N GLY A 230 -8.10 28.26 -7.36
CA GLY A 230 -7.90 27.14 -6.45
C GLY A 230 -9.19 26.55 -5.88
N PHE A 231 -10.34 26.90 -6.44
CA PHE A 231 -11.63 26.36 -6.04
C PHE A 231 -12.01 25.14 -6.91
N ASP A 232 -12.27 23.99 -6.28
CA ASP A 232 -12.67 22.75 -6.95
C ASP A 232 -14.18 22.76 -7.27
N GLY A 233 -14.56 23.75 -8.07
CA GLY A 233 -15.94 23.98 -8.46
C GLY A 233 -16.35 23.31 -9.77
N PRO A 234 -17.63 23.48 -10.17
CA PRO A 234 -18.18 22.91 -11.40
C PRO A 234 -17.43 23.27 -12.68
N ILE A 235 -16.75 24.43 -12.72
CA ILE A 235 -15.94 24.86 -13.85
C ILE A 235 -14.66 24.01 -13.95
N THR A 236 -13.94 23.81 -12.84
CA THR A 236 -12.72 22.98 -12.79
C THR A 236 -13.02 21.54 -13.20
N ILE A 237 -14.07 20.96 -12.62
CA ILE A 237 -14.44 19.56 -12.85
C ILE A 237 -14.96 19.36 -14.29
N GLY A 238 -15.86 20.25 -14.74
CA GLY A 238 -16.38 20.21 -16.10
C GLY A 238 -15.29 20.41 -17.17
N ALA A 239 -14.30 21.25 -16.88
CA ALA A 239 -13.14 21.43 -17.76
C ALA A 239 -12.27 20.16 -17.83
N PHE A 240 -12.03 19.47 -16.71
CA PHE A 240 -11.32 18.19 -16.72
C PHE A 240 -12.06 17.11 -17.52
N GLN A 241 -13.37 16.95 -17.29
CA GLN A 241 -14.21 15.98 -18.02
C GLN A 241 -14.20 16.27 -19.53
N ALA A 242 -14.28 17.54 -19.91
CA ALA A 242 -14.17 17.95 -21.31
C ALA A 242 -12.78 17.66 -21.89
N TRP A 243 -11.72 18.05 -21.18
CA TRP A 243 -10.35 17.76 -21.59
C TRP A 243 -10.13 16.27 -21.83
N TRP A 244 -10.55 15.40 -20.89
CA TRP A 244 -10.48 13.95 -21.04
C TRP A 244 -11.16 13.47 -22.32
N ASN A 245 -12.44 13.84 -22.50
CA ASN A 245 -13.26 13.40 -23.63
C ASN A 245 -12.73 13.84 -25.01
N TYR A 246 -11.99 14.96 -25.06
CA TYR A 246 -11.44 15.51 -26.30
C TYR A 246 -9.96 15.23 -26.50
N SER A 247 -9.30 14.54 -25.58
CA SER A 247 -7.88 14.19 -25.65
C SER A 247 -7.67 12.81 -26.30
N GLY A 248 -8.41 12.50 -27.37
CA GLY A 248 -8.21 11.26 -28.13
C GLY A 248 -8.68 9.97 -27.43
N ILE A 249 -9.50 10.08 -26.37
CA ILE A 249 -10.08 8.93 -25.67
C ILE A 249 -11.14 8.21 -26.53
N PRO A 250 -11.10 6.86 -26.64
CA PRO A 250 -12.12 6.08 -27.37
C PRO A 250 -13.53 6.35 -26.84
N ALA A 251 -14.55 6.31 -27.71
CA ALA A 251 -15.92 6.68 -27.35
C ALA A 251 -16.47 5.93 -26.11
N GLY A 252 -16.12 4.65 -25.92
CA GLY A 252 -16.53 3.85 -24.77
C GLY A 252 -15.85 4.18 -23.43
N HIS A 253 -14.81 5.02 -23.43
CA HIS A 253 -14.06 5.44 -22.25
C HIS A 253 -14.31 6.92 -21.89
N ARG A 254 -15.25 7.57 -22.60
CA ARG A 254 -15.65 8.94 -22.32
C ARG A 254 -16.48 9.00 -21.05
N VAL A 255 -16.32 10.08 -20.31
CA VAL A 255 -17.05 10.34 -19.07
C VAL A 255 -18.16 11.37 -19.31
N PRO A 256 -19.33 11.26 -18.65
CA PRO A 256 -20.34 12.31 -18.68
C PRO A 256 -19.80 13.64 -18.13
N VAL A 257 -20.23 14.78 -18.70
CA VAL A 257 -19.88 16.11 -18.16
C VAL A 257 -20.85 16.51 -17.06
N THR A 258 -20.79 15.82 -15.92
CA THR A 258 -21.65 16.02 -14.73
C THR A 258 -21.23 17.20 -13.87
N LYS A 259 -19.98 17.68 -14.04
CA LYS A 259 -19.32 18.68 -13.19
C LYS A 259 -19.18 18.24 -11.73
N THR A 260 -19.13 16.94 -11.51
CA THR A 260 -18.89 16.30 -10.21
C THR A 260 -17.81 15.24 -10.34
N TRP A 261 -17.04 15.00 -9.28
CA TRP A 261 -16.10 13.87 -9.20
C TRP A 261 -16.85 12.55 -9.00
N ASP A 262 -17.63 12.14 -10.00
CA ASP A 262 -18.20 10.79 -10.04
C ASP A 262 -17.09 9.74 -10.22
N THR A 263 -17.43 8.48 -9.93
CA THR A 263 -16.48 7.35 -9.99
C THR A 263 -15.73 7.31 -11.32
N GLN A 264 -16.43 7.51 -12.45
CA GLN A 264 -15.83 7.48 -13.78
C GLN A 264 -14.85 8.65 -14.01
N THR A 265 -15.18 9.83 -13.50
CA THR A 265 -14.31 11.02 -13.57
C THR A 265 -13.05 10.83 -12.71
N VAL A 266 -13.17 10.20 -11.54
CA VAL A 266 -12.00 9.86 -10.72
C VAL A 266 -11.14 8.80 -11.39
N GLN A 267 -11.74 7.77 -12.01
CA GLN A 267 -11.02 6.77 -12.81
C GLN A 267 -10.26 7.41 -13.97
N ALA A 268 -10.90 8.32 -14.70
CA ALA A 268 -10.24 9.09 -15.76
C ALA A 268 -9.02 9.88 -15.25
N MET A 269 -9.10 10.47 -14.05
CA MET A 269 -7.95 11.13 -13.43
C MET A 269 -6.86 10.12 -13.07
N GLN A 270 -7.21 8.97 -12.48
CA GLN A 270 -6.24 7.94 -12.12
C GLN A 270 -5.49 7.41 -13.35
N ILE A 271 -6.20 7.12 -14.44
CA ILE A 271 -5.60 6.75 -15.73
C ILE A 271 -4.66 7.87 -16.19
N ALA A 272 -5.14 9.12 -16.27
CA ALA A 272 -4.31 10.24 -16.72
C ALA A 272 -3.04 10.39 -15.86
N LEU A 273 -3.14 10.22 -14.54
CA LEU A 273 -2.01 10.27 -13.61
C LEU A 273 -1.03 9.09 -13.81
N ASN A 274 -1.52 7.90 -14.15
CA ASN A 274 -0.67 6.76 -14.50
C ASN A 274 0.17 7.07 -15.74
N HIS A 275 -0.43 7.66 -16.77
CA HIS A 275 0.30 7.96 -18.00
C HIS A 275 1.17 9.23 -17.96
N SER A 276 1.14 9.98 -16.87
CA SER A 276 1.87 11.24 -16.74
C SER A 276 3.25 11.08 -16.11
N TRP A 277 4.24 11.82 -16.59
CA TRP A 277 5.56 11.82 -15.95
C TRP A 277 5.53 12.61 -14.63
N ALA A 278 6.27 12.16 -13.62
CA ALA A 278 6.46 12.94 -12.40
C ALA A 278 7.15 14.28 -12.74
N GLY A 279 6.60 15.38 -12.26
CA GLY A 279 7.08 16.73 -12.50
C GLY A 279 6.73 17.33 -13.86
N SER A 280 5.90 16.68 -14.68
CA SER A 280 5.44 17.22 -15.97
C SER A 280 4.60 18.48 -15.84
N LYS A 281 3.92 18.67 -14.70
CA LYS A 281 2.90 19.72 -14.48
C LYS A 281 1.76 19.68 -15.50
N ALA A 282 1.55 18.52 -16.11
CA ALA A 282 0.55 18.29 -17.14
C ALA A 282 0.08 16.84 -17.10
N LEU A 283 -1.19 16.62 -17.43
CA LEU A 283 -1.75 15.28 -17.56
C LEU A 283 -1.54 14.76 -18.99
N ALA A 284 -1.21 13.49 -19.09
CA ALA A 284 -1.12 12.76 -20.35
C ALA A 284 -2.33 11.83 -20.51
N VAL A 285 -2.59 11.49 -21.76
CA VAL A 285 -3.65 10.57 -22.16
C VAL A 285 -3.05 9.42 -22.98
N LYS A 286 -3.29 8.20 -22.53
CA LYS A 286 -3.18 6.96 -23.29
C LYS A 286 -4.05 5.95 -22.55
N PRO A 287 -5.11 5.37 -23.13
CA PRO A 287 -5.68 4.15 -22.57
C PRO A 287 -4.68 2.98 -22.72
#